data_AF-E7C4V5-F1
#
_entry.id   AF-E7C4V5-F1
#
_cell.length_a   1.000
_cell.length_b   1.000
_cell.length_c   1.000
_cell.angle_alpha   90.00
_cell.angle_beta   90.00
_cell.angle_gamma   90.00
#
_symmetry.space_group_name_H-M   'P 1'
#
loop_
_entity.id
_entity.type
_entity.pdbx_description
1 polymer ?
#
loop_
_entity_poly.entity_id
_entity_poly.type
_entity_poly.pdbx_seq_one_letter_code
_entity_poly.pdbx_strand_id
1 'polypeptide(L)'
;MRICTEIEGARNAIQGWCEHEPDFEPMIWDQANWDELFFCVKGSIKVHVEDRDGNTTELIAQQHESMFLPSGFRYTLLPTGEISVNLWTAAPVPAMGIKPFKDLGFDVVDIHNQLKEMAP
;
A
#
# COMPACT_ATOMS: atom_id res chain seq x y z
N MET A 1 -15.64 -12.25 -3.67
CA MET A 1 -15.58 -12.73 -2.28
C MET A 1 -14.97 -11.62 -1.43
N ARG A 2 -15.73 -10.96 -0.55
CA ARG A 2 -15.19 -9.94 0.38
C ARG A 2 -14.52 -10.66 1.56
N ILE A 3 -13.21 -10.52 1.72
CA ILE A 3 -12.44 -11.15 2.83
C ILE A 3 -12.25 -10.19 4.02
N CYS A 4 -12.71 -8.94 3.92
CA CYS A 4 -12.98 -8.12 5.09
C CYS A 4 -14.47 -7.73 5.10
N THR A 5 -15.21 -8.32 6.02
CA THR A 5 -16.29 -7.58 6.67
C THR A 5 -15.59 -6.40 7.33
N GLU A 6 -15.97 -5.17 7.01
CA GLU A 6 -15.70 -4.06 7.92
C GLU A 6 -16.16 -4.55 9.29
N ILE A 7 -15.22 -4.84 10.20
CA ILE A 7 -15.62 -4.99 11.59
C ILE A 7 -16.15 -3.60 11.91
N GLU A 8 -17.43 -3.50 12.22
CA GLU A 8 -18.10 -2.25 12.53
C GLU A 8 -17.24 -1.48 13.56
N GLY A 9 -16.38 -0.55 13.09
CA GLY A 9 -15.27 -0.01 13.89
C GLY A 9 -13.88 0.09 13.23
N ALA A 10 -13.62 -0.54 12.08
CA ALA A 10 -12.39 -0.35 11.30
C ALA A 10 -12.40 1.03 10.60
N ARG A 11 -12.42 2.11 11.39
CA ARG A 11 -12.48 3.49 10.89
C ARG A 11 -11.18 3.95 10.21
N ASN A 12 -10.10 3.18 10.36
CA ASN A 12 -8.74 3.62 10.07
C ASN A 12 -7.99 2.73 9.06
N ALA A 13 -8.57 1.66 8.54
CA ALA A 13 -7.95 0.87 7.48
C ALA A 13 -9.00 0.03 6.76
N ILE A 14 -8.88 -0.05 5.44
CA ILE A 14 -9.69 -0.91 4.57
C ILE A 14 -8.78 -1.86 3.81
N GLN A 15 -9.28 -3.06 3.53
CA GLN A 15 -8.54 -4.10 2.83
C GLN A 15 -9.42 -4.83 1.83
N GLY A 16 -8.80 -5.32 0.76
CA GLY A 16 -9.50 -6.08 -0.26
C GLY A 16 -8.58 -6.94 -1.09
N TRP A 17 -9.19 -7.79 -1.89
CA TRP A 17 -8.53 -8.63 -2.87
C TRP A 17 -9.00 -8.21 -4.25
N CYS A 18 -8.06 -7.99 -5.16
CA CYS A 18 -8.35 -7.76 -6.56
C CYS A 18 -7.63 -8.79 -7.41
N GLU A 19 -8.34 -9.28 -8.42
CA GLU A 19 -7.76 -10.04 -9.52
C GLU A 19 -7.79 -9.13 -10.75
N HIS A 20 -6.71 -9.14 -11.52
CA HIS A 20 -6.58 -8.37 -12.73
C HIS A 20 -6.35 -9.32 -13.91
N GLU A 21 -7.13 -9.12 -14.98
CA GLU A 21 -6.96 -9.84 -16.24
C GLU A 21 -5.65 -9.44 -16.93
N PRO A 22 -5.05 -10.26 -17.80
CA PRO A 22 -3.79 -9.92 -18.47
C PRO A 22 -3.75 -8.57 -19.20
N ASP A 23 -4.90 -8.13 -19.72
CA ASP A 23 -5.10 -6.99 -20.60
C ASP A 23 -6.15 -5.99 -20.09
N PHE A 24 -6.35 -5.91 -18.76
CA PHE A 24 -7.31 -4.98 -18.19
C PHE A 24 -7.02 -3.50 -18.56
N GLU A 25 -8.07 -2.69 -18.65
CA GLU A 25 -7.96 -1.25 -18.90
C GLU A 25 -7.27 -0.52 -17.74
N PRO A 26 -6.22 0.29 -17.97
CA PRO A 26 -5.50 0.96 -16.90
C PRO A 26 -6.41 1.71 -15.91
N MET A 27 -6.24 1.44 -14.62
CA MET A 27 -6.97 2.12 -13.56
C MET A 27 -6.16 3.31 -13.07
N ILE A 28 -6.74 4.51 -13.07
CA ILE A 28 -6.07 5.75 -12.69
C ILE A 28 -6.74 6.35 -11.45
N TRP A 29 -5.95 6.79 -10.47
CA TRP A 29 -6.48 7.46 -9.29
C TRP A 29 -5.49 8.46 -8.67
N ASP A 30 -6.06 9.45 -7.97
CA ASP A 30 -5.31 10.46 -7.21
C ASP A 30 -5.31 10.10 -5.73
N GLN A 31 -4.14 9.83 -5.16
CA GLN A 31 -4.01 9.38 -3.78
C GLN A 31 -3.92 10.59 -2.83
N ALA A 32 -5.04 11.21 -2.48
CA ALA A 32 -5.00 12.49 -1.76
C ALA A 32 -4.62 12.39 -0.27
N ASN A 33 -5.17 11.42 0.45
CA ASN A 33 -5.12 11.38 1.92
C ASN A 33 -5.12 9.97 2.53
N TRP A 34 -4.80 8.95 1.72
CA TRP A 34 -4.65 7.58 2.17
C TRP A 34 -3.31 7.03 1.70
N ASP A 35 -2.59 6.31 2.54
CA ASP A 35 -1.46 5.50 2.13
C ASP A 35 -1.95 4.09 1.80
N GLU A 36 -1.41 3.52 0.72
CA GLU A 36 -1.77 2.18 0.25
C GLU A 36 -0.58 1.22 0.30
N LEU A 37 -0.86 -0.04 0.56
CA LEU A 37 0.08 -1.15 0.47
C LEU A 37 -0.53 -2.25 -0.38
N PHE A 38 0.12 -2.58 -1.48
CA PHE A 38 -0.25 -3.71 -2.32
C PHE A 38 0.73 -4.85 -2.06
N PHE A 39 0.21 -6.02 -1.71
CA PHE A 39 0.97 -7.27 -1.64
C PHE A 39 0.59 -8.14 -2.84
N CYS A 40 1.56 -8.47 -3.69
CA CYS A 40 1.35 -9.33 -4.83
C CYS A 40 1.27 -10.79 -4.39
N VAL A 41 0.10 -11.39 -4.55
CA VAL A 41 -0.14 -12.79 -4.17
C VAL A 41 0.19 -13.73 -5.33
N LYS A 42 -0.04 -13.27 -6.57
CA LYS A 42 0.21 -14.04 -7.80
C LYS A 42 0.53 -13.10 -8.95
N GLY A 43 1.45 -13.53 -9.82
CA GLY A 43 1.85 -12.78 -11.02
C GLY A 43 2.69 -11.56 -10.65
N SER A 44 2.40 -10.43 -11.29
CA SER A 44 3.07 -9.16 -11.05
C SER A 44 2.08 -7.98 -11.04
N ILE A 45 2.43 -6.93 -10.29
CA ILE A 45 1.70 -5.66 -10.24
C ILE A 45 2.61 -4.57 -10.80
N LYS A 46 2.12 -3.81 -11.79
CA LYS A 46 2.85 -2.67 -12.36
C LYS A 46 2.07 -1.37 -12.14
N VAL A 47 2.72 -0.38 -11.55
CA VAL A 47 2.15 0.95 -11.31
C VAL A 47 3.05 2.03 -11.89
N HIS A 48 2.48 2.91 -12.71
CA HIS A 48 3.10 4.17 -13.08
C HIS A 48 2.72 5.24 -12.05
N VAL A 49 3.72 5.98 -11.58
CA VAL A 49 3.60 6.99 -10.52
C VAL A 49 3.95 8.35 -11.09
N GLU A 50 3.16 9.36 -10.79
CA GLU A 50 3.40 10.76 -11.13
C GLU A 50 3.34 11.62 -9.86
N ASP A 51 4.37 12.44 -9.64
CA ASP A 51 4.41 13.41 -8.54
C ASP A 51 3.80 14.77 -8.92
N ARG A 52 3.73 15.69 -7.96
CA ARG A 52 3.13 17.03 -8.18
C ARG A 52 3.93 17.92 -9.12
N ASP A 53 5.21 17.63 -9.31
CA ASP A 53 6.10 18.37 -10.20
C ASP A 53 6.10 17.76 -11.61
N GLY A 54 5.33 16.68 -11.82
CA GLY A 54 5.20 15.95 -13.08
C GLY A 54 6.33 14.95 -13.33
N ASN A 55 7.17 14.65 -12.33
CA ASN A 55 8.15 13.59 -12.46
C ASN A 55 7.46 12.23 -12.39
N THR A 56 7.98 11.26 -13.12
CA THR A 56 7.38 9.93 -13.19
C THR A 56 8.37 8.80 -12.95
N THR A 57 7.84 7.67 -12.46
CA THR A 57 8.56 6.41 -12.36
C THR A 57 7.59 5.24 -12.53
N GLU A 58 8.12 4.07 -12.87
CA GLU A 58 7.37 2.82 -12.81
C GLU A 58 7.84 1.98 -11.63
N LEU A 59 6.88 1.36 -10.93
CA LEU A 59 7.11 0.39 -9.87
C LEU A 59 6.55 -0.95 -10.32
N ILE A 60 7.30 -2.02 -10.06
CA ILE A 60 6.86 -3.39 -10.32
C ILE A 60 7.08 -4.21 -9.06
N ALA A 61 6.04 -4.89 -8.59
CA ALA A 61 6.12 -5.88 -7.53
C ALA A 61 5.86 -7.27 -8.11
N GLN A 62 6.80 -8.18 -7.89
CA GLN A 62 6.68 -9.59 -8.24
C GLN A 62 5.88 -10.35 -7.19
N GLN A 63 5.55 -11.60 -7.49
CA GLN A 63 4.87 -12.48 -6.56
C GLN A 63 5.59 -12.54 -5.19
N HIS A 64 4.82 -12.34 -4.13
CA HIS A 64 5.23 -12.24 -2.72
C HIS A 64 6.02 -10.97 -2.36
N GLU A 65 6.06 -9.97 -3.23
CA GLU A 65 6.58 -8.64 -2.92
C GLU A 65 5.48 -7.67 -2.54
N SER A 66 5.87 -6.61 -1.81
CA SER A 66 4.98 -5.51 -1.44
C SER A 66 5.38 -4.23 -2.14
N MET A 67 4.40 -3.42 -2.50
CA MET A 67 4.56 -2.08 -3.04
C MET A 67 3.81 -1.09 -2.15
N PHE A 68 4.52 -0.10 -1.63
CA PHE A 68 3.93 0.98 -0.85
C PHE A 68 3.65 2.19 -1.77
N LEU A 69 2.41 2.68 -1.71
CA LEU A 69 1.87 3.74 -2.55
C LEU A 69 1.41 4.89 -1.62
N PRO A 70 2.32 5.81 -1.24
CA PRO A 70 2.00 6.89 -0.33
C PRO A 70 1.01 7.91 -0.94
N SER A 71 0.30 8.61 -0.07
CA SER A 71 -0.47 9.79 -0.47
C SER A 71 0.42 10.88 -1.10
N GLY A 72 -0.20 11.71 -1.94
CA GLY A 72 0.43 12.86 -2.60
C GLY A 72 0.80 12.64 -4.06
N PHE A 73 0.60 11.44 -4.60
CA PHE A 73 0.91 11.07 -5.98
C PHE A 73 -0.34 10.69 -6.78
N ARG A 74 -0.21 10.74 -8.10
CA ARG A 74 -1.17 10.15 -9.04
C ARG A 74 -0.63 8.79 -9.47
N TYR A 75 -1.50 7.78 -9.44
CA TYR A 75 -1.14 6.41 -9.78
C TYR A 75 -1.92 5.90 -10.98
N THR A 76 -1.28 5.06 -11.77
CA THR A 76 -1.90 4.28 -12.84
C THR A 76 -1.48 2.82 -12.72
N LEU A 77 -2.42 1.94 -12.41
CA LEU A 77 -2.22 0.49 -12.41
C LEU A 77 -2.31 0.01 -13.86
N LEU A 78 -1.25 -0.66 -14.33
CA LEU A 78 -1.07 -1.05 -15.72
C LEU A 78 -1.19 -2.57 -15.90
N PRO A 79 -1.75 -3.05 -17.03
CA PRO A 79 -1.76 -4.47 -17.35
C PRO A 79 -0.34 -5.00 -17.54
N THR A 80 -0.14 -6.24 -17.10
CA THR A 80 1.19 -6.91 -17.13
C THR A 80 1.29 -8.01 -18.18
N GLY A 81 0.19 -8.35 -18.87
CA GLY A 81 0.15 -9.47 -19.81
C GLY A 81 -0.04 -10.84 -19.15
N GLU A 82 -0.27 -10.88 -17.84
CA GLU A 82 -0.58 -12.10 -17.08
C GLU A 82 -1.68 -11.83 -16.03
N ILE A 83 -2.35 -12.90 -15.59
CA ILE A 83 -3.31 -12.79 -14.47
C ILE A 83 -2.53 -12.45 -13.20
N SER A 84 -2.91 -11.36 -12.54
CA SER A 84 -2.35 -10.96 -11.25
C SER A 84 -3.40 -10.91 -10.16
N VAL A 85 -2.98 -11.18 -8.92
CA VAL A 85 -3.83 -11.08 -7.73
C VAL A 85 -3.09 -10.30 -6.67
N ASN A 86 -3.71 -9.26 -6.12
CA ASN A 86 -3.16 -8.52 -4.99
C ASN A 86 -4.11 -8.48 -3.79
N LEU A 87 -3.51 -8.54 -2.60
CA LEU A 87 -4.11 -8.05 -1.38
C LEU A 87 -3.74 -6.58 -1.26
N TRP A 88 -4.72 -5.68 -1.21
CA TRP A 88 -4.47 -4.26 -0.99
C TRP A 88 -4.97 -3.83 0.39
N THR A 89 -4.25 -2.89 0.97
CA THR A 89 -4.62 -2.19 2.21
C THR A 89 -4.53 -0.70 1.96
N ALA A 90 -5.54 0.06 2.39
CA ALA A 90 -5.46 1.51 2.46
C ALA A 90 -5.70 1.96 3.90
N ALA A 91 -4.93 2.92 4.38
CA ALA A 91 -5.11 3.57 5.67
C ALA A 91 -4.98 5.10 5.52
N PRO A 92 -5.67 5.93 6.33
CA PRO A 92 -5.48 7.37 6.28
C PRO A 92 -4.05 7.71 6.71
N VAL A 93 -3.50 8.78 6.12
CA VAL A 93 -2.19 9.29 6.56
C VAL A 93 -2.23 9.67 8.05
N PRO A 94 -1.14 9.44 8.80
CA PRO A 94 -1.04 9.92 10.18
C PRO A 94 -1.39 11.41 10.28
N ALA A 95 -2.15 11.77 11.31
CA ALA A 95 -2.48 13.17 11.56
C ALA A 95 -1.19 14.00 11.72
N MET A 96 -1.24 15.27 11.29
CA MET A 96 -0.12 16.19 11.50
C MET A 96 0.35 16.17 12.96
N GLY A 97 1.65 15.98 13.17
CA GLY A 97 2.25 15.87 14.50
C GLY A 97 2.48 14.44 14.98
N ILE A 98 1.91 13.42 14.32
CA ILE A 98 2.24 12.01 14.53
C ILE A 98 3.39 11.66 13.60
N LYS A 99 4.51 11.19 14.16
CA LYS A 99 5.69 10.76 13.41
C LYS A 99 6.00 9.29 13.72
N PRO A 100 6.37 8.48 12.73
CA PRO A 100 6.89 7.14 13.02
C PRO A 100 8.20 7.26 13.81
N PHE A 101 8.46 6.29 14.70
CA PHE A 101 9.65 6.29 15.58
C PHE A 101 10.97 6.48 14.82
N LYS A 102 11.07 5.92 13.61
CA LYS A 102 12.25 6.11 12.74
C LYS A 102 12.51 7.60 12.42
N ASP A 103 11.47 8.40 12.24
CA ASP A 103 11.57 9.84 11.91
C ASP A 103 11.89 10.69 13.15
N LEU A 104 11.80 10.09 14.33
CA LEU A 104 12.24 10.65 15.60
C LEU A 104 13.66 10.20 15.98
N GLY A 105 14.34 9.43 15.11
CA GLY A 105 15.71 8.96 15.32
C GLY A 105 15.84 7.71 16.19
N PHE A 106 14.73 7.01 16.46
CA PHE A 106 14.79 5.75 17.21
C PHE A 106 15.06 4.58 16.28
N ASP A 107 15.85 3.62 16.77
CA ASP A 107 15.96 2.30 16.15
C ASP A 107 14.71 1.48 16.45
N VAL A 108 13.93 1.21 15.40
CA VAL A 108 12.63 0.53 15.51
C VAL A 108 12.78 -0.92 16.00
N VAL A 109 13.90 -1.57 15.69
CA VAL A 109 14.16 -2.96 16.12
C VAL A 109 14.43 -3.00 17.62
N ASP A 110 15.25 -2.08 18.12
CA ASP A 110 15.57 -1.99 19.54
C ASP A 110 14.32 -1.66 20.37
N ILE A 111 13.52 -0.69 19.93
CA ILE A 111 12.26 -0.34 20.60
C ILE A 111 11.30 -1.54 20.63
N HIS A 112 11.18 -2.27 19.52
CA HIS A 112 10.33 -3.46 19.47
C HIS A 112 10.74 -4.54 20.47
N ASN A 113 12.04 -4.79 20.60
CA ASN A 113 12.56 -5.75 21.57
C ASN A 113 12.30 -5.31 23.02
N GLN A 114 12.50 -4.03 23.33
CA GLN A 114 12.18 -3.47 24.65
C GLN A 114 10.69 -3.60 24.97
N LEU A 115 9.80 -3.29 24.01
CA LEU A 115 8.36 -3.42 24.20
C LEU A 115 7.92 -4.87 24.43
N LYS A 116 8.56 -5.84 23.76
CA LYS A 116 8.32 -7.27 23.99
C LYS A 116 8.70 -7.70 25.41
N GLU A 117 9.80 -7.19 25.95
CA GLU A 117 10.22 -7.49 27.32
C GLU A 117 9.30 -6.85 28.38
N MET A 118 8.63 -5.75 28.02
CA MET A 118 7.68 -5.05 28.88
C MET A 118 6.24 -5.60 28.80
N ALA A 119 5.93 -6.44 27.81
CA ALA A 119 4.62 -7.08 27.68
C ALA A 119 4.54 -8.28 28.66
N PRO A 120 3.56 -8.32 29.57
CA PRO A 120 3.40 -9.38 30.57
C PRO A 120 3.03 -10.74 29.96
#